data_AF-A0AAX2A940-F1
#
_entry.id   AF-A0AAX2A940-F1
#
_cell.length_a   1.000
_cell.length_b   1.000
_cell.length_c   1.000
_cell.angle_alpha   90.00
_cell.angle_beta   90.00
_cell.angle_gamma   90.00
#
_symmetry.space_group_name_H-M   'P 1'
#
loop_
_entity.id
_entity.type
_entity.pdbx_description
1 polymer ?
#
loop_
_entity_poly.entity_id
_entity_poly.type
_entity_poly.pdbx_seq_one_letter_code
_entity_poly.pdbx_strand_id
1 'polypeptide(L)'
;MSKYIFIVSIFIIGIFTGCTSKNGNYDVRMNKNLHYAIRVNDIRLVNELIENNADLEEKDEYGYTPLHLAARFNHYDIAKMLITKGADVNSFDNYFDTPLLDSTRNGYAFISELLICNGAKVNIKDEKGISAYDYAVKATDMRTAKLLSSKNIQAQCVGKVVTPKKPTNVQFYNQISIDEYGVLTDNRPNICGDVFDTDVQRIQISFDSGESVIEANILGKRWCAQVQEKLLNGYYRVDAISVNSMNEKGLVSEELEIKAVNSLPSLLKKEFEKDLNNWHATFDEKTLTFRFNNPSLLFERGSNDLKEEFKTILANFFPRYVEALIQYKTSIKKVYIEGHTSSAFNSVTSEEEKFKRNMVLSQQRADAVLEYLKTLLDSSIIENETFINENFVAKGKSSSQLILNEDGTENKELSRRVEFRIESK
;
A
#
# COMPACT_ATOMS: atom_id res chain seq x y z
N MET A 1 -75.55 -9.08 -24.14
CA MET A 1 -74.90 -10.13 -23.31
C MET A 1 -73.50 -10.33 -23.89
N SER A 2 -72.36 -10.15 -23.23
CA SER A 2 -72.04 -9.90 -21.83
C SER A 2 -70.70 -9.13 -21.77
N LYS A 3 -70.79 -7.89 -21.31
CA LYS A 3 -69.90 -7.10 -20.43
C LYS A 3 -68.37 -7.32 -20.44
N TYR A 4 -67.68 -6.29 -20.95
CA TYR A 4 -66.38 -5.80 -20.51
C TYR A 4 -66.34 -5.53 -19.00
N ILE A 5 -65.24 -5.90 -18.33
CA ILE A 5 -64.84 -5.33 -17.03
C ILE A 5 -63.36 -4.96 -17.13
N PHE A 6 -63.13 -3.66 -17.27
CA PHE A 6 -61.92 -2.94 -16.87
C PHE A 6 -61.68 -3.17 -15.37
N ILE A 7 -60.48 -3.58 -14.97
CA ILE A 7 -59.99 -3.31 -13.61
C ILE A 7 -58.72 -2.50 -13.72
N VAL A 8 -58.81 -1.35 -13.06
CA VAL A 8 -57.95 -0.18 -13.10
C VAL A 8 -56.67 -0.43 -12.31
N SER A 9 -55.56 0.02 -12.88
CA SER A 9 -54.26 0.16 -12.25
C SER A 9 -54.35 0.99 -10.96
N ILE A 10 -54.01 0.41 -9.81
CA ILE A 10 -53.76 1.16 -8.58
C ILE A 10 -52.25 1.16 -8.35
N PHE A 11 -51.62 2.27 -8.75
CA PHE A 11 -50.32 2.71 -8.27
C PHE A 11 -50.48 3.04 -6.77
N ILE A 12 -49.91 2.24 -5.87
CA ILE A 12 -49.63 2.70 -4.51
C ILE A 12 -48.28 3.39 -4.54
N ILE A 13 -48.32 4.71 -4.75
CA ILE A 13 -47.25 5.63 -4.39
C ILE A 13 -47.29 5.73 -2.86
N GLY A 14 -46.42 4.98 -2.18
CA GLY A 14 -46.15 5.16 -0.77
C GLY A 14 -45.27 6.40 -0.58
N ILE A 15 -45.88 7.57 -0.44
CA ILE A 15 -45.22 8.77 0.07
C ILE A 15 -44.96 8.53 1.56
N PHE A 16 -43.73 8.19 1.93
CA PHE A 16 -43.29 8.21 3.32
C PHE A 16 -42.97 9.65 3.73
N THR A 17 -44.02 10.40 4.11
CA THR A 17 -43.88 11.59 4.94
C THR A 17 -44.21 11.23 6.38
N GLY A 18 -43.27 11.51 7.29
CA GLY A 18 -43.55 11.73 8.70
C GLY A 18 -43.14 10.61 9.66
N CYS A 19 -42.00 10.80 10.31
CA CYS A 19 -41.60 10.14 11.55
C CYS A 19 -42.62 10.35 12.68
N THR A 20 -42.76 9.39 13.60
CA THR A 20 -42.57 9.65 15.04
C THR A 20 -42.04 8.41 15.77
N SER A 21 -41.11 8.69 16.67
CA SER A 21 -40.23 7.81 17.44
C SER A 21 -40.92 6.98 18.52
N LYS A 22 -40.40 5.77 18.77
CA LYS A 22 -40.15 5.27 20.13
C LYS A 22 -38.73 4.72 20.25
N ASN A 23 -37.85 5.60 20.69
CA ASN A 23 -36.65 5.44 21.51
C ASN A 23 -36.07 4.01 21.65
N GLY A 24 -35.06 3.73 20.83
CA GLY A 24 -33.91 2.90 21.16
C GLY A 24 -32.67 3.68 20.75
N ASN A 25 -31.70 3.81 21.65
CA ASN A 25 -30.50 4.62 21.48
C ASN A 25 -29.58 3.97 20.43
N TYR A 26 -29.73 4.34 19.16
CA TYR A 26 -28.80 3.95 18.08
C TYR A 26 -27.84 5.11 17.84
N ASP A 27 -26.55 4.87 18.04
CA ASP A 27 -25.47 5.77 17.66
C ASP A 27 -25.53 6.01 16.14
N VAL A 28 -26.00 7.20 15.72
CA VAL A 28 -26.20 7.55 14.31
C VAL A 28 -24.92 8.14 13.72
N ARG A 29 -23.82 7.39 13.77
CA ARG A 29 -22.85 7.44 12.66
C ARG A 29 -23.35 6.45 11.63
N MET A 30 -24.13 6.95 10.67
CA MET A 30 -24.56 6.15 9.52
C MET A 30 -23.31 5.62 8.82
N ASN A 31 -22.98 4.33 9.01
CA ASN A 31 -21.81 3.72 8.40
C ASN A 31 -22.09 3.62 6.89
N LYS A 32 -21.53 4.56 6.12
CA LYS A 32 -21.72 4.66 4.67
C LYS A 32 -20.87 3.61 3.95
N ASN A 33 -21.31 2.35 4.01
CA ASN A 33 -20.67 1.23 3.31
C ASN A 33 -21.17 1.08 1.87
N LEU A 34 -20.55 0.17 1.11
CA LEU A 34 -20.82 -0.04 -0.31
C LEU A 34 -22.28 -0.44 -0.57
N HIS A 35 -22.86 -1.33 0.25
CA HIS A 35 -24.28 -1.72 0.14
C HIS A 35 -25.22 -0.53 0.33
N TYR A 36 -24.95 0.35 1.31
CA TYR A 36 -25.74 1.56 1.51
C TYR A 36 -25.69 2.47 0.28
N ALA A 37 -24.49 2.76 -0.23
CA ALA A 37 -24.28 3.61 -1.40
C ALA A 37 -25.03 3.08 -2.63
N ILE A 38 -25.02 1.75 -2.84
CA ILE A 38 -25.75 1.11 -3.94
C ILE A 38 -27.26 1.20 -3.75
N ARG A 39 -27.78 0.96 -2.53
CA ARG A 39 -29.23 1.03 -2.23
C ARG A 39 -29.82 2.41 -2.51
N VAL A 40 -29.04 3.47 -2.31
CA VAL A 40 -29.47 4.86 -2.59
C VAL A 40 -29.06 5.35 -3.99
N ASN A 41 -28.44 4.50 -4.82
CA ASN A 41 -27.93 4.81 -6.15
C ASN A 41 -26.91 5.97 -6.19
N ASP A 42 -26.08 6.14 -5.15
CA ASP A 42 -25.03 7.16 -5.12
C ASP A 42 -23.79 6.68 -5.87
N ILE A 43 -23.82 6.80 -7.20
CA ILE A 43 -22.74 6.35 -8.10
C ILE A 43 -21.38 6.92 -7.69
N ARG A 44 -21.32 8.17 -7.22
CA ARG A 44 -20.06 8.82 -6.85
C ARG A 44 -19.47 8.18 -5.60
N LEU A 45 -20.29 7.97 -4.57
CA LEU A 45 -19.85 7.30 -3.36
C LEU A 45 -19.48 5.83 -3.63
N VAL A 46 -20.21 5.14 -4.51
CA VAL A 46 -19.83 3.79 -4.96
C VAL A 46 -18.44 3.80 -5.61
N ASN A 47 -18.17 4.73 -6.53
CA ASN A 47 -16.85 4.80 -7.17
C ASN A 47 -15.73 5.09 -6.16
N GLU A 48 -15.93 6.06 -5.27
CA GLU A 48 -14.97 6.40 -4.20
C GLU A 48 -14.69 5.22 -3.27
N LEU A 49 -15.71 4.45 -2.89
CA LEU A 49 -15.55 3.28 -2.03
C LEU A 49 -14.79 2.15 -2.76
N ILE A 50 -15.09 1.90 -4.03
CA ILE A 50 -14.38 0.89 -4.84
C ILE A 50 -12.91 1.30 -5.05
N GLU A 51 -12.63 2.58 -5.29
CA GLU A 51 -11.25 3.10 -5.41
C GLU A 51 -10.46 2.98 -4.10
N ASN A 52 -11.15 3.01 -2.96
CA ASN A 52 -10.59 2.74 -1.64
C ASN A 52 -10.63 1.25 -1.25
N ASN A 53 -10.62 0.35 -2.24
CA ASN A 53 -10.59 -1.10 -2.08
C ASN A 53 -11.76 -1.70 -1.27
N ALA A 54 -12.97 -1.15 -1.40
CA ALA A 54 -14.17 -1.82 -0.88
C ALA A 54 -14.34 -3.21 -1.52
N ASP A 55 -14.65 -4.20 -0.69
CA ASP A 55 -14.84 -5.59 -1.13
C ASP A 55 -16.12 -5.71 -1.98
N LEU A 56 -15.97 -6.15 -3.22
CA LEU A 56 -17.07 -6.31 -4.17
C LEU A 56 -17.92 -7.57 -3.90
N GLU A 57 -17.41 -8.48 -3.07
CA GLU A 57 -18.06 -9.73 -2.69
C GLU A 57 -18.56 -9.73 -1.25
N GLU A 58 -18.39 -8.62 -0.51
CA GLU A 58 -18.95 -8.46 0.84
C GLU A 58 -20.47 -8.66 0.79
N LYS A 59 -20.98 -9.50 1.70
CA LYS A 59 -22.40 -9.82 1.78
C LYS A 59 -23.07 -9.05 2.89
N ASP A 60 -24.25 -8.48 2.61
CA ASP A 60 -25.09 -7.91 3.67
C ASP A 60 -25.79 -9.00 4.51
N GLU A 61 -26.63 -8.59 5.46
CA GLU A 61 -27.36 -9.50 6.36
C GLU A 61 -28.25 -10.55 5.64
N TYR A 62 -28.60 -10.32 4.37
CA TYR A 62 -29.39 -11.24 3.54
C TYR A 62 -28.54 -12.02 2.55
N GLY A 63 -27.21 -11.86 2.58
CA GLY A 63 -26.30 -12.52 1.66
C GLY A 63 -26.11 -11.76 0.34
N TYR A 64 -26.70 -10.57 0.17
CA TYR A 64 -26.59 -9.84 -1.10
C TYR A 64 -25.19 -9.23 -1.23
N THR A 65 -24.52 -9.54 -2.34
CA THR A 65 -23.33 -8.79 -2.77
C THR A 65 -23.74 -7.44 -3.36
N PRO A 66 -22.81 -6.47 -3.49
CA PRO A 66 -22.97 -5.26 -4.28
C PRO A 66 -23.68 -5.47 -5.63
N LEU A 67 -23.33 -6.54 -6.36
CA LEU A 67 -23.92 -6.82 -7.68
C LEU A 67 -25.35 -7.36 -7.59
N HIS A 68 -25.71 -8.12 -6.54
CA HIS A 68 -27.10 -8.49 -6.27
C HIS A 68 -27.96 -7.24 -6.07
N LEU A 69 -27.51 -6.31 -5.22
CA LEU A 69 -28.26 -5.07 -4.96
C LEU A 69 -28.41 -4.24 -6.24
N ALA A 70 -27.35 -4.09 -7.04
CA ALA A 70 -27.43 -3.36 -8.29
C ALA A 70 -28.41 -4.01 -9.29
N ALA A 71 -28.40 -5.34 -9.39
CA ALA A 71 -29.33 -6.11 -10.22
C ALA A 71 -30.78 -5.99 -9.74
N ARG A 72 -30.99 -6.09 -8.43
CA ARG A 72 -32.31 -6.06 -7.78
C ARG A 72 -32.97 -4.69 -7.79
N PHE A 73 -32.19 -3.60 -7.79
CA PHE A 73 -32.70 -2.22 -7.86
C PHE A 73 -32.60 -1.59 -9.26
N ASN A 74 -32.20 -2.35 -10.28
CA ASN A 74 -32.06 -1.87 -11.66
C ASN A 74 -31.02 -0.74 -11.84
N HIS A 75 -29.93 -0.75 -11.08
CA HIS A 75 -28.86 0.24 -11.18
C HIS A 75 -27.82 -0.17 -12.22
N TYR A 76 -28.17 -0.01 -13.49
CA TYR A 76 -27.37 -0.48 -14.64
C TYR A 76 -25.92 0.03 -14.62
N ASP A 77 -25.70 1.33 -14.39
CA ASP A 77 -24.36 1.92 -14.43
C ASP A 77 -23.47 1.40 -13.28
N ILE A 78 -24.06 1.21 -12.10
CA ILE A 78 -23.39 0.59 -10.94
C ILE A 78 -23.05 -0.87 -11.25
N ALA A 79 -24.00 -1.65 -11.79
CA ALA A 79 -23.74 -3.05 -12.14
C ALA A 79 -22.63 -3.16 -13.19
N LYS A 80 -22.64 -2.29 -14.21
CA LYS A 80 -21.58 -2.22 -15.22
C LYS A 80 -20.23 -1.91 -14.59
N MET A 81 -20.17 -0.94 -13.68
CA MET A 81 -18.95 -0.57 -12.95
C MET A 81 -18.43 -1.73 -12.10
N LEU A 82 -19.29 -2.39 -11.31
CA LEU A 82 -18.93 -3.55 -10.49
C LEU A 82 -18.38 -4.71 -11.33
N ILE A 83 -19.05 -5.04 -12.46
CA ILE A 83 -18.59 -6.08 -13.40
C ILE A 83 -17.25 -5.69 -14.03
N THR A 84 -17.06 -4.41 -14.38
CA THR A 84 -15.78 -3.90 -14.92
C THR A 84 -14.65 -4.06 -13.91
N LYS A 85 -14.96 -3.87 -12.62
CA LYS A 85 -14.03 -3.95 -11.50
C LYS A 85 -13.86 -5.38 -10.95
N GLY A 86 -14.51 -6.37 -11.57
CA GLY A 86 -14.26 -7.79 -11.33
C GLY A 86 -15.24 -8.50 -10.41
N ALA A 87 -16.38 -7.89 -10.07
CA ALA A 87 -17.42 -8.54 -9.26
C ALA A 87 -17.92 -9.85 -9.90
N ASP A 88 -18.13 -10.89 -9.10
CA ASP A 88 -18.62 -12.18 -9.56
C ASP A 88 -20.10 -12.12 -9.95
N VAL A 89 -20.33 -12.19 -11.26
CA VAL A 89 -21.68 -12.25 -11.88
C VAL A 89 -22.50 -13.47 -11.48
N ASN A 90 -21.87 -14.49 -10.87
CA ASN A 90 -22.49 -15.76 -10.50
C ASN A 90 -22.53 -16.00 -8.98
N SER A 91 -22.25 -14.99 -8.16
CA SER A 91 -22.35 -15.09 -6.70
C SER A 91 -23.75 -15.52 -6.25
N PHE A 92 -23.82 -16.22 -5.11
CA PHE A 92 -25.08 -16.65 -4.48
C PHE A 92 -25.38 -15.84 -3.22
N ASP A 93 -26.62 -15.41 -3.04
CA ASP A 93 -27.12 -14.89 -1.76
C ASP A 93 -27.52 -16.00 -0.78
N ASN A 94 -28.11 -15.64 0.37
CA ASN A 94 -28.54 -16.63 1.37
C ASN A 94 -29.79 -17.43 0.96
N TYR A 95 -30.42 -17.08 -0.15
CA TYR A 95 -31.59 -17.76 -0.74
C TYR A 95 -31.22 -18.53 -2.01
N PHE A 96 -29.92 -18.73 -2.25
CA PHE A 96 -29.37 -19.36 -3.46
C PHE A 96 -29.79 -18.67 -4.76
N ASP A 97 -30.16 -17.39 -4.70
CA ASP A 97 -30.37 -16.57 -5.88
C ASP A 97 -29.04 -16.02 -6.40
N THR A 98 -29.04 -15.69 -7.69
CA THR A 98 -27.92 -15.00 -8.35
C THR A 98 -28.35 -13.61 -8.80
N PRO A 99 -27.43 -12.70 -9.14
CA PRO A 99 -27.79 -11.39 -9.68
C PRO A 99 -28.69 -11.49 -10.94
N LEU A 100 -28.53 -12.55 -11.75
CA LEU A 100 -29.39 -12.79 -12.92
C LEU A 100 -30.81 -13.20 -12.50
N LEU A 101 -30.97 -14.02 -11.46
CA LEU A 101 -32.30 -14.36 -10.93
C LEU A 101 -32.98 -13.13 -10.32
N ASP A 102 -32.25 -12.29 -9.58
CA ASP A 102 -32.76 -11.03 -9.04
C ASP A 102 -33.30 -10.11 -10.14
N SER A 103 -32.51 -9.88 -11.19
CA SER A 103 -32.90 -8.97 -12.28
C SER A 103 -34.04 -9.51 -13.15
N THR A 104 -34.02 -10.81 -13.50
CA THR A 104 -35.09 -11.42 -14.31
C THR A 104 -36.40 -11.57 -13.55
N ARG A 105 -36.35 -11.88 -12.26
CA ARG A 105 -37.54 -11.93 -11.39
C ARG A 105 -38.28 -10.59 -11.34
N ASN A 106 -37.54 -9.49 -11.43
CA ASN A 106 -38.08 -8.12 -11.45
C ASN A 106 -38.32 -7.58 -12.88
N GLY A 107 -38.03 -8.35 -13.93
CA GLY A 107 -38.27 -7.96 -15.32
C GLY A 107 -37.31 -6.89 -15.87
N TYR A 108 -36.11 -6.77 -15.31
CA TYR A 108 -35.13 -5.77 -15.72
C TYR A 108 -34.28 -6.25 -16.89
N ALA A 109 -34.80 -6.05 -18.11
CA ALA A 109 -34.21 -6.59 -19.33
C ALA A 109 -32.77 -6.15 -19.59
N PHE A 110 -32.44 -4.86 -19.41
CA PHE A 110 -31.11 -4.33 -19.74
C PHE A 110 -30.01 -4.84 -18.82
N ILE A 111 -30.28 -4.92 -17.51
CA ILE A 111 -29.30 -5.45 -16.55
C ILE A 111 -29.20 -6.97 -16.66
N SER A 112 -30.31 -7.67 -16.99
CA SER A 112 -30.30 -9.10 -17.29
C SER A 112 -29.43 -9.40 -18.51
N GLU A 113 -29.59 -8.63 -19.59
CA GLU A 113 -28.75 -8.72 -20.79
C GLU A 113 -27.27 -8.42 -20.46
N LEU A 114 -26.98 -7.39 -19.66
CA LEU A 114 -25.62 -7.10 -19.19
C LEU A 114 -25.01 -8.29 -18.47
N LEU A 115 -25.72 -8.91 -17.52
CA LEU A 115 -25.24 -10.05 -16.75
C LEU A 115 -25.03 -11.28 -17.64
N ILE A 116 -26.00 -11.61 -18.50
CA ILE A 116 -25.91 -12.72 -19.47
C ILE A 116 -24.69 -12.54 -20.38
N CYS A 117 -24.50 -11.34 -20.90
CA CYS A 117 -23.41 -11.03 -21.82
C CYS A 117 -22.02 -10.96 -21.17
N ASN A 118 -21.97 -10.85 -19.84
CA ASN A 118 -20.75 -10.92 -19.05
C ASN A 118 -20.58 -12.25 -18.29
N GLY A 119 -21.29 -13.31 -18.70
CA GLY A 119 -21.00 -14.68 -18.26
C GLY A 119 -21.84 -15.19 -17.10
N ALA A 120 -23.00 -14.60 -16.83
CA ALA A 120 -23.95 -15.17 -15.89
C ALA A 120 -24.44 -16.55 -16.36
N LYS A 121 -24.47 -17.53 -15.45
CA LYS A 121 -24.93 -18.90 -15.66
C LYS A 121 -26.46 -18.89 -15.78
N VAL A 122 -26.93 -19.09 -17.01
CA VAL A 122 -28.36 -18.97 -17.37
C VAL A 122 -29.26 -20.13 -16.91
N ASN A 123 -28.66 -21.26 -16.53
CA ASN A 123 -29.38 -22.49 -16.17
C ASN A 123 -29.58 -22.67 -14.65
N ILE A 124 -29.22 -21.67 -13.84
CA ILE A 124 -29.43 -21.70 -12.39
C ILE A 124 -30.93 -21.55 -12.11
N LYS A 125 -31.39 -22.26 -11.08
CA LYS A 125 -32.77 -22.22 -10.59
C LYS A 125 -32.74 -21.81 -9.12
N ASP A 126 -33.73 -21.02 -8.72
CA ASP A 126 -33.93 -20.68 -7.31
C ASP A 126 -34.47 -21.88 -6.50
N GLU A 127 -34.67 -21.68 -5.20
CA GLU A 127 -35.21 -22.72 -4.30
C GLU A 127 -36.59 -23.26 -4.71
N LYS A 128 -37.34 -22.52 -5.53
CA LYS A 128 -38.66 -22.94 -6.05
C LYS A 128 -38.52 -23.66 -7.40
N GLY A 129 -37.30 -23.89 -7.87
CA GLY A 129 -37.00 -24.53 -9.14
C GLY A 129 -37.24 -23.62 -10.36
N ILE A 130 -37.38 -22.30 -10.16
CA ILE A 130 -37.67 -21.33 -11.22
C ILE A 130 -36.36 -20.78 -11.77
N SER A 131 -36.18 -20.84 -13.09
CA SER A 131 -34.99 -20.30 -13.77
C SER A 131 -35.15 -18.84 -14.21
N ALA A 132 -34.05 -18.21 -14.61
CA ALA A 132 -34.06 -16.89 -15.22
C ALA A 132 -34.94 -16.81 -16.48
N TYR A 133 -35.01 -17.90 -17.27
CA TYR A 133 -35.89 -17.98 -18.44
C TYR A 133 -37.36 -18.00 -18.02
N ASP A 134 -37.72 -18.79 -17.01
CA ASP A 134 -39.09 -18.88 -16.51
C ASP A 134 -39.55 -17.53 -15.96
N TYR A 135 -38.67 -16.82 -15.23
CA TYR A 135 -38.93 -15.46 -14.77
C TYR A 135 -39.10 -14.47 -15.92
N ALA A 136 -38.22 -14.50 -16.93
CA ALA A 136 -38.35 -13.63 -18.10
C ALA A 136 -39.67 -13.86 -18.86
N VAL A 137 -40.09 -15.12 -19.06
CA VAL A 137 -41.38 -15.45 -19.68
C VAL A 137 -42.55 -14.96 -18.81
N LYS A 138 -42.51 -15.20 -17.50
CA LYS A 138 -43.54 -14.76 -16.56
C LYS A 138 -43.67 -13.23 -16.51
N ALA A 139 -42.54 -12.51 -16.59
CA ALA A 139 -42.50 -11.06 -16.64
C ALA A 139 -42.81 -10.47 -18.04
N THR A 140 -43.09 -11.32 -19.04
CA THR A 140 -43.26 -10.94 -20.46
C THR A 140 -42.05 -10.22 -21.08
N ASP A 141 -40.86 -10.41 -20.49
CA ASP A 141 -39.58 -9.93 -21.01
C ASP A 141 -39.12 -10.82 -22.18
N MET A 142 -39.75 -10.60 -23.33
CA MET A 142 -39.47 -11.32 -24.57
C MET A 142 -38.04 -11.09 -25.07
N ARG A 143 -37.39 -9.99 -24.67
CA ARG A 143 -36.01 -9.69 -25.04
C ARG A 143 -35.07 -10.64 -24.32
N THR A 144 -35.15 -10.69 -23.00
CA THR A 144 -34.34 -11.58 -22.18
C THR A 144 -34.69 -13.06 -22.43
N ALA A 145 -35.96 -13.41 -22.57
CA ALA A 145 -36.37 -14.78 -22.88
C ALA A 145 -35.83 -15.27 -24.25
N LYS A 146 -35.82 -14.42 -25.28
CA LYS A 146 -35.19 -14.74 -26.58
C LYS A 146 -33.68 -14.91 -26.45
N LEU A 147 -33.03 -14.04 -25.69
CA LEU A 147 -31.59 -14.13 -25.46
C LEU A 147 -31.23 -15.43 -24.73
N LEU A 148 -31.96 -15.77 -23.66
CA LEU A 148 -31.76 -16.99 -22.86
C LEU A 148 -32.08 -18.29 -23.62
N SER A 149 -32.99 -18.25 -24.59
CA SER A 149 -33.33 -19.41 -25.46
C SER A 149 -32.44 -19.54 -26.70
N SER A 150 -31.52 -18.60 -26.92
CA SER A 150 -30.61 -18.64 -28.07
C SER A 150 -29.59 -19.78 -27.94
N LYS A 151 -29.39 -20.52 -29.04
CA LYS A 151 -28.33 -21.55 -29.13
C LYS A 151 -26.92 -20.97 -29.02
N ASN A 152 -26.75 -19.68 -29.34
CA ASN A 152 -25.48 -18.96 -29.24
C ASN A 152 -25.73 -17.59 -28.60
N ILE A 153 -25.90 -17.60 -27.28
CA ILE A 153 -26.15 -16.41 -26.46
C ILE A 153 -25.08 -15.33 -26.71
N GLN A 154 -23.81 -15.74 -26.79
CA GLN A 154 -22.68 -14.84 -26.92
C GLN A 154 -22.65 -14.08 -28.26
N ALA A 155 -23.17 -14.67 -29.34
CA ALA A 155 -23.29 -14.00 -30.64
C ALA A 155 -24.37 -12.89 -30.67
N GLN A 156 -25.29 -12.88 -29.72
CA GLN A 156 -26.36 -11.87 -29.62
C GLN A 156 -25.99 -10.71 -28.69
N CYS A 157 -24.85 -10.78 -28.01
CA CYS A 157 -24.39 -9.75 -27.08
C CYS A 157 -23.78 -8.56 -27.81
N VAL A 158 -24.48 -7.43 -27.81
CA VAL A 158 -24.00 -6.16 -28.37
C VAL A 158 -23.51 -5.29 -27.22
N GLY A 159 -22.20 -5.17 -27.04
CA GLY A 159 -21.61 -4.33 -25.98
C GLY A 159 -21.07 -5.07 -24.76
N LYS A 160 -20.27 -6.12 -24.99
CA LYS A 160 -19.39 -6.67 -23.92
C LYS A 160 -18.62 -5.53 -23.27
N VAL A 161 -18.66 -5.46 -21.95
CA VAL A 161 -17.69 -4.65 -21.22
C VAL A 161 -16.33 -5.27 -21.51
N VAL A 162 -15.40 -4.49 -22.08
CA VAL A 162 -14.02 -4.95 -22.27
C VAL A 162 -13.39 -5.00 -20.90
N THR A 163 -13.53 -6.14 -20.23
CA THR A 163 -12.70 -6.50 -19.08
C THR A 163 -11.31 -6.88 -19.60
N PRO A 164 -10.21 -6.52 -18.92
CA PRO A 164 -8.93 -7.18 -19.16
C PRO A 164 -9.17 -8.70 -19.04
N LYS A 165 -8.81 -9.44 -20.10
CA LYS A 165 -9.21 -10.85 -20.30
C LYS A 165 -8.87 -11.70 -19.07
N LYS A 166 -9.90 -12.17 -18.36
CA LYS A 166 -9.86 -13.36 -17.51
C LYS A 166 -9.90 -14.60 -18.44
N PRO A 167 -8.93 -15.54 -18.40
CA PRO A 167 -8.92 -16.69 -19.31
C PRO A 167 -9.90 -17.78 -18.85
N THR A 168 -10.74 -18.24 -19.78
CA THR A 168 -11.68 -19.34 -19.62
C THR A 168 -11.02 -20.69 -19.92
N ASN A 169 -10.64 -21.40 -18.86
CA ASN A 169 -10.83 -22.84 -18.67
C ASN A 169 -10.72 -23.10 -17.17
N VAL A 170 -11.77 -23.68 -16.59
CA VAL A 170 -11.91 -23.86 -15.14
C VAL A 170 -11.10 -25.07 -14.69
N GLN A 171 -10.04 -24.84 -13.92
CA GLN A 171 -9.84 -25.46 -12.60
C GLN A 171 -8.63 -24.82 -11.90
N PHE A 172 -8.78 -24.56 -10.60
CA PHE A 172 -7.78 -24.07 -9.64
C PHE A 172 -7.46 -22.57 -9.67
N TYR A 173 -8.24 -21.78 -8.91
CA TYR A 173 -7.85 -20.42 -8.52
C TYR A 173 -7.86 -20.31 -6.99
N ASN A 174 -6.88 -19.59 -6.45
CA ASN A 174 -6.65 -19.26 -5.04
C ASN A 174 -6.54 -20.47 -4.11
N GLN A 175 -5.59 -21.35 -4.40
CA GLN A 175 -5.20 -22.41 -3.48
C GLN A 175 -4.20 -21.95 -2.43
N ILE A 176 -3.67 -20.74 -2.54
CA ILE A 176 -2.74 -20.19 -1.57
C ILE A 176 -3.01 -18.70 -1.34
N SER A 177 -2.71 -18.18 -0.15
CA SER A 177 -2.53 -16.73 0.07
C SER A 177 -1.04 -16.43 0.22
N ILE A 178 -0.71 -15.15 0.20
CA ILE A 178 0.55 -14.64 0.73
C ILE A 178 0.23 -13.73 1.92
N ASP A 179 0.90 -13.98 3.05
CA ASP A 179 0.85 -13.15 4.25
C ASP A 179 2.15 -12.34 4.39
N GLU A 180 2.03 -11.23 5.11
CA GLU A 180 3.03 -10.17 5.32
C GLU A 180 4.47 -10.64 5.65
N TYR A 181 5.45 -9.87 5.18
CA TYR A 181 6.89 -10.16 5.18
C TYR A 181 7.50 -10.37 6.57
N GLY A 182 7.98 -11.58 6.82
CA GLY A 182 8.81 -11.88 7.99
C GLY A 182 10.26 -11.41 7.84
N VAL A 183 10.56 -10.26 8.46
CA VAL A 183 11.88 -9.69 8.89
C VAL A 183 12.80 -9.07 7.82
N LEU A 184 13.15 -7.80 8.09
CA LEU A 184 13.91 -6.81 7.28
C LEU A 184 15.41 -6.70 7.63
N THR A 185 16.07 -7.75 8.14
CA THR A 185 17.43 -7.59 8.69
C THR A 185 18.58 -8.03 7.78
N ASP A 186 18.34 -8.78 6.70
CA ASP A 186 19.40 -9.28 5.82
C ASP A 186 19.09 -9.30 4.30
N ASN A 187 17.94 -8.74 3.89
CA ASN A 187 17.38 -8.77 2.53
C ASN A 187 17.07 -10.17 1.99
N ARG A 188 16.77 -11.12 2.88
CA ARG A 188 16.28 -12.44 2.50
C ARG A 188 14.85 -12.59 3.00
N PRO A 189 13.87 -11.97 2.34
CA PRO A 189 12.50 -12.01 2.82
C PRO A 189 12.04 -13.47 2.93
N ASN A 190 11.33 -13.76 4.01
CA ASN A 190 10.57 -14.99 4.12
C ASN A 190 9.15 -14.70 3.62
N ILE A 191 8.76 -15.37 2.54
CA ILE A 191 7.46 -15.22 1.90
C ILE A 191 6.62 -16.41 2.36
N CYS A 192 5.47 -16.14 2.96
CA CYS A 192 4.58 -17.17 3.46
C CYS A 192 3.17 -16.93 2.97
N GLY A 193 2.30 -17.89 3.17
CA GLY A 193 0.87 -17.66 3.28
C GLY A 193 0.12 -18.97 3.38
N ASP A 194 -1.19 -18.93 3.21
CA ASP A 194 -2.03 -20.11 3.46
C ASP A 194 -2.15 -20.99 2.24
N VAL A 195 -2.61 -22.22 2.44
CA VAL A 195 -2.96 -23.20 1.43
C VAL A 195 -4.41 -23.59 1.64
N PHE A 196 -5.27 -23.24 0.69
CA PHE A 196 -6.71 -23.43 0.71
C PHE A 196 -7.17 -24.73 0.05
N ASP A 197 -6.34 -25.34 -0.79
CA ASP A 197 -6.64 -26.62 -1.44
C ASP A 197 -5.72 -27.73 -0.95
N THR A 198 -6.33 -28.86 -0.58
CA THR A 198 -5.64 -30.03 -0.03
C THR A 198 -4.78 -30.79 -1.04
N ASP A 199 -4.95 -30.54 -2.34
CA ASP A 199 -4.15 -31.21 -3.39
C ASP A 199 -2.84 -30.46 -3.73
N VAL A 200 -2.58 -29.29 -3.13
CA VAL A 200 -1.30 -28.59 -3.30
C VAL A 200 -0.18 -29.38 -2.64
N GLN A 201 0.79 -29.80 -3.44
CA GLN A 201 1.96 -30.57 -2.95
C GLN A 201 3.18 -29.70 -2.73
N ARG A 202 3.36 -28.67 -3.57
CA ARG A 202 4.50 -27.75 -3.50
C ARG A 202 4.13 -26.40 -4.10
N ILE A 203 4.90 -25.38 -3.74
CA ILE A 203 4.75 -24.02 -4.25
C ILE A 203 6.09 -23.57 -4.79
N GLN A 204 6.07 -22.97 -5.97
CA GLN A 204 7.23 -22.45 -6.68
C GLN A 204 7.16 -20.93 -6.70
N ILE A 205 8.28 -20.27 -6.41
CA ILE A 205 8.38 -18.81 -6.38
C ILE A 205 9.47 -18.35 -7.34
N SER A 206 9.19 -17.32 -8.15
CA SER A 206 10.15 -16.70 -9.08
C SER A 206 10.19 -15.18 -8.96
N PHE A 207 11.33 -14.57 -9.33
CA PHE A 207 11.59 -13.13 -9.29
C PHE A 207 11.89 -12.58 -10.69
N ASP A 208 11.52 -11.32 -10.96
CA ASP A 208 11.75 -10.64 -12.25
C ASP A 208 13.21 -10.58 -12.71
N SER A 209 14.18 -10.61 -11.79
CA SER A 209 15.60 -10.41 -12.07
C SER A 209 16.35 -11.66 -12.55
N GLY A 210 15.68 -12.81 -12.66
CA GLY A 210 16.25 -14.08 -13.12
C GLY A 210 15.43 -15.28 -12.64
N GLU A 211 15.40 -16.37 -13.41
CA GLU A 211 14.65 -17.60 -13.09
C GLU A 211 15.23 -18.35 -11.88
N SER A 212 15.01 -17.85 -10.67
CA SER A 212 15.28 -18.57 -9.44
C SER A 212 13.97 -19.14 -8.92
N VAL A 213 13.75 -20.44 -9.08
CA VAL A 213 12.59 -21.16 -8.55
C VAL A 213 12.89 -21.62 -7.13
N ILE A 214 12.20 -21.07 -6.14
CA ILE A 214 12.30 -21.51 -4.74
C ILE A 214 11.12 -22.44 -4.45
N GLU A 215 11.40 -23.65 -3.96
CA GLU A 215 10.35 -24.54 -3.46
C GLU A 215 10.02 -24.20 -1.99
N ALA A 216 8.74 -23.94 -1.71
CA ALA A 216 8.26 -23.65 -0.37
C ALA A 216 7.93 -24.92 0.42
N ASN A 217 8.14 -24.89 1.74
CA ASN A 217 7.68 -25.95 2.63
C ASN A 217 6.21 -25.74 2.99
N ILE A 218 5.39 -26.78 2.90
CA ILE A 218 3.98 -26.77 3.32
C ILE A 218 3.84 -27.51 4.65
N LEU A 219 3.33 -26.83 5.66
CA LEU A 219 3.04 -27.37 6.99
C LEU A 219 1.56 -27.14 7.31
N GLY A 220 0.75 -28.19 7.17
CA GLY A 220 -0.69 -28.10 7.32
C GLY A 220 -1.32 -27.27 6.21
N LYS A 221 -1.98 -26.16 6.57
CA LYS A 221 -2.59 -25.20 5.61
C LYS A 221 -1.73 -23.96 5.39
N ARG A 222 -0.43 -24.01 5.67
CA ARG A 222 0.45 -22.84 5.54
C ARG A 222 1.74 -23.22 4.82
N TRP A 223 2.23 -22.31 4.00
CA TRP A 223 3.51 -22.45 3.33
C TRP A 223 4.42 -21.28 3.62
N CYS A 224 5.73 -21.53 3.56
CA CYS A 224 6.76 -20.51 3.65
C CYS A 224 7.96 -20.87 2.77
N ALA A 225 8.56 -19.85 2.17
CA ALA A 225 9.78 -19.92 1.37
C ALA A 225 10.74 -18.80 1.75
N GLN A 226 11.96 -19.19 2.10
CA GLN A 226 13.03 -18.25 2.39
C GLN A 226 13.85 -17.99 1.14
N VAL A 227 13.95 -16.71 0.75
CA VAL A 227 14.84 -16.28 -0.34
C VAL A 227 16.29 -16.49 0.07
N GLN A 228 17.01 -17.36 -0.63
CA GLN A 228 18.39 -17.71 -0.28
C GLN A 228 19.40 -16.62 -0.67
N GLU A 229 19.14 -15.91 -1.78
CA GLU A 229 19.95 -14.81 -2.25
C GLU A 229 19.53 -13.48 -1.60
N LYS A 230 20.49 -12.57 -1.40
CA LYS A 230 20.16 -11.25 -0.89
C LYS A 230 19.58 -10.40 -2.01
N LEU A 231 18.35 -9.93 -1.85
CA LEU A 231 17.76 -8.97 -2.78
C LEU A 231 18.46 -7.61 -2.66
N LEU A 232 18.71 -6.93 -3.78
CA LEU A 232 19.13 -5.54 -3.81
C LEU A 232 17.97 -4.62 -3.40
N ASN A 233 18.26 -3.39 -2.99
CA ASN A 233 17.24 -2.36 -2.81
C ASN A 233 16.37 -2.19 -4.06
N GLY A 234 15.07 -2.26 -3.88
CA GLY A 234 14.12 -2.03 -4.94
C GLY A 234 12.84 -2.79 -4.74
N TYR A 235 12.01 -2.68 -5.76
CA TYR A 235 10.75 -3.39 -5.86
C TYR A 235 10.97 -4.61 -6.74
N TYR A 236 10.60 -5.78 -6.22
CA TYR A 236 10.61 -7.03 -6.97
C TYR A 236 9.17 -7.42 -7.18
N ARG A 237 8.81 -7.82 -8.40
CA ARG A 237 7.64 -8.66 -8.55
C ARG A 237 8.06 -10.08 -8.28
N VAL A 238 7.19 -10.73 -7.52
CA VAL A 238 7.31 -12.14 -7.21
C VAL A 238 6.08 -12.82 -7.74
N ASP A 239 6.31 -13.92 -8.45
CA ASP A 239 5.26 -14.84 -8.87
C ASP A 239 5.32 -16.09 -7.98
N ALA A 240 4.21 -16.45 -7.35
CA ALA A 240 4.09 -17.68 -6.57
C ALA A 240 3.03 -18.59 -7.20
N ILE A 241 3.43 -19.78 -7.66
CA ILE A 241 2.54 -20.76 -8.29
C ILE A 241 2.42 -22.03 -7.44
N SER A 242 1.21 -22.55 -7.26
CA SER A 242 0.98 -23.85 -6.64
C SER A 242 1.18 -24.98 -7.65
N VAL A 243 1.59 -26.16 -7.20
CA VAL A 243 1.69 -27.37 -8.03
C VAL A 243 0.98 -28.52 -7.32
N ASN A 244 0.06 -29.18 -8.03
CA ASN A 244 -0.73 -30.28 -7.48
C ASN A 244 -0.03 -31.65 -7.59
N SER A 245 -0.69 -32.70 -7.11
CA SER A 245 -0.18 -34.08 -7.16
C SER A 245 0.00 -34.65 -8.57
N MET A 246 -0.67 -34.08 -9.57
CA MET A 246 -0.52 -34.43 -10.99
C MET A 246 0.53 -33.59 -11.72
N ASN A 247 1.31 -32.78 -10.97
CA ASN A 247 2.32 -31.86 -11.49
C ASN A 247 1.76 -30.73 -12.38
N GLU A 248 0.48 -30.44 -12.24
CA GLU A 248 -0.17 -29.32 -12.90
C GLU A 248 0.07 -28.06 -12.07
N LYS A 249 0.40 -26.97 -12.76
CA LYS A 249 0.65 -25.66 -12.14
C LYS A 249 -0.67 -24.91 -12.01
N GLY A 250 -1.01 -24.51 -10.79
CA GLY A 250 -2.09 -23.57 -10.53
C GLY A 250 -1.76 -22.21 -11.13
N LEU A 251 -2.72 -21.61 -11.83
CA LEU A 251 -2.56 -20.35 -12.56
C LEU A 251 -2.93 -19.18 -11.64
N VAL A 252 -2.21 -19.06 -10.54
CA VAL A 252 -2.24 -17.87 -9.68
C VAL A 252 -0.85 -17.30 -9.73
N SER A 253 -0.68 -16.19 -10.41
CA SER A 253 0.46 -15.30 -10.26
C SER A 253 -0.05 -14.13 -9.42
N GLU A 254 0.09 -14.20 -8.10
CA GLU A 254 -0.04 -12.99 -7.31
C GLU A 254 1.23 -12.18 -7.53
N GLU A 255 1.18 -11.17 -8.40
CA GLU A 255 2.25 -10.19 -8.54
C GLU A 255 2.35 -9.42 -7.23
N LEU A 256 3.31 -9.81 -6.40
CA LEU A 256 3.58 -9.14 -5.15
C LEU A 256 4.73 -8.16 -5.33
N GLU A 257 4.50 -6.89 -4.98
CA GLU A 257 5.57 -5.90 -4.94
C GLU A 257 6.31 -6.01 -3.60
N ILE A 258 7.46 -6.68 -3.60
CA ILE A 258 8.35 -6.72 -2.44
C ILE A 258 9.23 -5.50 -2.47
N LYS A 259 9.06 -4.60 -1.49
CA LYS A 259 10.06 -3.58 -1.21
C LYS A 259 11.19 -4.21 -0.40
N ALA A 260 12.22 -4.71 -1.09
CA ALA A 260 13.44 -5.13 -0.42
C ALA A 260 14.20 -3.87 0.00
N VAL A 261 14.39 -3.71 1.32
CA VAL A 261 15.07 -2.56 1.90
C VAL A 261 16.27 -3.10 2.68
N ASN A 262 17.47 -2.83 2.15
CA ASN A 262 18.77 -3.00 2.78
C ASN A 262 18.71 -2.54 4.24
N SER A 263 19.59 -3.07 5.08
CA SER A 263 19.84 -2.39 6.35
C SER A 263 20.18 -0.91 6.08
N LEU A 264 19.64 -0.01 6.90
CA LEU A 264 19.93 1.42 6.80
C LEU A 264 21.44 1.72 6.70
N PRO A 265 22.34 1.08 7.47
CA PRO A 265 23.78 1.23 7.27
C PRO A 265 24.24 0.88 5.85
N SER A 266 23.79 -0.26 5.32
CA SER A 266 24.20 -0.71 3.99
C SER A 266 23.68 0.20 2.87
N LEU A 267 22.46 0.74 3.00
CA LEU A 267 21.93 1.74 2.07
C LEU A 267 22.79 3.01 2.08
N LEU A 268 23.01 3.60 3.25
CA LEU A 268 23.76 4.86 3.39
C LEU A 268 25.20 4.71 2.89
N LYS A 269 25.85 3.59 3.19
CA LYS A 269 27.19 3.30 2.67
C LYS A 269 27.20 3.28 1.14
N LYS A 270 26.25 2.57 0.53
CA LYS A 270 26.16 2.46 -0.93
C LYS A 270 25.86 3.81 -1.58
N GLU A 271 24.94 4.57 -0.99
CA GLU A 271 24.54 5.89 -1.50
C GLU A 271 25.72 6.84 -1.59
N PHE A 272 26.54 6.91 -0.53
CA PHE A 272 27.62 7.90 -0.45
C PHE A 272 29.01 7.34 -0.76
N GLU A 273 29.15 6.08 -1.17
CA GLU A 273 30.44 5.40 -1.34
C GLU A 273 31.44 6.20 -2.18
N LYS A 274 30.99 6.75 -3.31
CA LYS A 274 31.81 7.56 -4.21
C LYS A 274 32.11 8.95 -3.66
N ASP A 275 31.22 9.47 -2.83
CA ASP A 275 31.30 10.82 -2.29
C ASP A 275 32.19 10.91 -1.05
N LEU A 276 32.25 9.85 -0.24
CA LEU A 276 33.03 9.81 1.00
C LEU A 276 34.48 10.24 0.77
N ASN A 277 35.13 9.75 -0.29
CA ASN A 277 36.49 10.17 -0.60
C ASN A 277 36.58 11.64 -1.04
N ASN A 278 35.65 12.09 -1.90
CA ASN A 278 35.63 13.45 -2.45
C ASN A 278 35.32 14.51 -1.39
N TRP A 279 34.47 14.19 -0.42
CA TRP A 279 34.10 15.07 0.68
C TRP A 279 35.01 14.91 1.89
N HIS A 280 36.06 14.08 1.79
CA HIS A 280 36.90 13.69 2.92
C HIS A 280 36.05 13.26 4.13
N ALA A 281 35.06 12.40 3.92
CA ALA A 281 34.11 11.96 4.92
C ALA A 281 34.22 10.45 5.20
N THR A 282 33.69 10.02 6.33
CA THR A 282 33.56 8.63 6.75
C THR A 282 32.13 8.34 7.20
N PHE A 283 31.72 7.08 7.06
CA PHE A 283 30.46 6.58 7.59
C PHE A 283 30.74 5.36 8.46
N ASP A 284 30.37 5.44 9.74
CA ASP A 284 30.46 4.33 10.68
C ASP A 284 29.12 3.58 10.71
N GLU A 285 29.10 2.40 10.11
CA GLU A 285 27.92 1.54 10.02
C GLU A 285 27.40 1.06 11.38
N LYS A 286 28.28 0.92 12.39
CA LYS A 286 27.89 0.42 13.72
C LYS A 286 27.16 1.48 14.52
N THR A 287 27.60 2.73 14.40
CA THR A 287 27.04 3.86 15.14
C THR A 287 26.06 4.70 14.32
N LEU A 288 25.90 4.37 13.02
CA LEU A 288 25.16 5.15 12.03
C LEU A 288 25.59 6.63 12.02
N THR A 289 26.89 6.86 12.07
CA THR A 289 27.48 8.21 12.14
C THR A 289 28.17 8.55 10.84
N PHE A 290 27.68 9.58 10.15
CA PHE A 290 28.38 10.23 9.05
C PHE A 290 29.24 11.36 9.60
N ARG A 291 30.53 11.35 9.25
CA ARG A 291 31.52 12.32 9.71
C ARG A 291 32.24 12.92 8.51
N PHE A 292 32.16 14.23 8.34
CA PHE A 292 33.11 14.95 7.50
C PHE A 292 34.42 15.06 8.27
N ASN A 293 35.54 14.57 7.72
CA ASN A 293 36.83 14.43 8.43
C ASN A 293 37.67 15.70 8.38
N ASN A 294 37.37 16.67 7.51
CA ASN A 294 37.96 18.01 7.57
C ASN A 294 36.94 19.14 7.90
N PRO A 295 36.21 19.05 9.01
CA PRO A 295 35.13 19.96 9.35
C PRO A 295 35.64 21.21 10.10
N SER A 296 36.94 21.29 10.40
CA SER A 296 37.58 22.55 10.79
C SER A 296 37.50 23.61 9.68
N LEU A 297 37.21 23.21 8.45
CA LEU A 297 36.94 24.09 7.32
C LEU A 297 35.45 24.41 7.13
N LEU A 298 34.55 23.78 7.90
CA LEU A 298 33.11 23.91 7.72
C LEU A 298 32.64 25.36 7.94
N PHE A 299 33.26 26.05 8.90
CA PHE A 299 32.89 27.40 9.30
C PHE A 299 33.99 28.41 9.01
N GLU A 300 33.58 29.65 8.73
CA GLU A 300 34.48 30.79 8.65
C GLU A 300 35.21 31.01 9.99
N ARG A 301 36.46 31.44 9.92
CA ARG A 301 37.32 31.53 11.10
C ARG A 301 36.72 32.52 12.11
N GLY A 302 36.29 32.00 13.26
CA GLY A 302 35.72 32.81 14.34
C GLY A 302 34.24 33.16 14.17
N SER A 303 33.56 32.58 13.17
CA SER A 303 32.12 32.69 12.96
C SER A 303 31.44 31.31 13.04
N ASN A 304 30.11 31.33 13.04
CA ASN A 304 29.24 30.17 12.81
C ASN A 304 28.76 30.09 11.36
N ASP A 305 29.23 30.99 10.48
CA ASP A 305 28.88 30.99 9.07
C ASP A 305 29.54 29.83 8.34
N LEU A 306 28.75 29.07 7.58
CA LEU A 306 29.25 28.00 6.74
C LEU A 306 30.03 28.58 5.55
N LYS A 307 31.18 27.97 5.24
CA LYS A 307 31.91 28.31 4.01
C LYS A 307 31.17 27.83 2.77
N GLU A 308 31.32 28.56 1.66
CA GLU A 308 30.65 28.23 0.39
C GLU A 308 31.00 26.84 -0.15
N GLU A 309 32.24 26.40 0.02
CA GLU A 309 32.67 25.05 -0.38
C GLU A 309 31.84 23.96 0.33
N PHE A 310 31.56 24.15 1.63
CA PHE A 310 30.78 23.20 2.41
C PHE A 310 29.29 23.34 2.22
N LYS A 311 28.78 24.55 1.99
CA LYS A 311 27.40 24.74 1.55
C LYS A 311 27.13 23.90 0.30
N THR A 312 28.06 23.90 -0.66
CA THR A 312 27.97 23.08 -1.88
C THR A 312 27.96 21.58 -1.56
N ILE A 313 28.83 21.11 -0.67
CA ILE A 313 28.86 19.71 -0.22
C ILE A 313 27.54 19.33 0.46
N LEU A 314 27.07 20.14 1.42
CA LEU A 314 25.85 19.91 2.17
C LEU A 314 24.59 19.98 1.29
N ALA A 315 24.56 20.88 0.30
CA ALA A 315 23.48 20.98 -0.68
C ALA A 315 23.38 19.74 -1.57
N ASN A 316 24.48 19.01 -1.79
CA ASN A 316 24.46 17.72 -2.48
C ASN A 316 24.11 16.56 -1.52
N PHE A 317 24.69 16.60 -0.31
CA PHE A 317 24.51 15.56 0.70
C PHE A 317 23.06 15.45 1.20
N PHE A 318 22.46 16.55 1.64
CA PHE A 318 21.18 16.51 2.38
C PHE A 318 19.99 15.99 1.57
N PRO A 319 19.77 16.40 0.32
CA PRO A 319 18.67 15.86 -0.47
C PRO A 319 18.69 14.34 -0.57
N ARG A 320 19.88 13.78 -0.86
CA ARG A 320 20.12 12.34 -0.99
C ARG A 320 20.04 11.63 0.36
N TYR A 321 20.53 12.28 1.41
CA TYR A 321 20.46 11.74 2.77
C TYR A 321 19.01 11.64 3.24
N VAL A 322 18.22 12.72 3.09
CA VAL A 322 16.79 12.72 3.44
C VAL A 322 16.04 11.68 2.62
N GLU A 323 16.26 11.61 1.31
CA GLU A 323 15.65 10.59 0.45
C GLU A 323 15.92 9.17 0.95
N ALA A 324 17.18 8.88 1.34
CA ALA A 324 17.55 7.58 1.90
C ALA A 324 16.85 7.29 3.25
N LEU A 325 16.60 8.31 4.07
CA LEU A 325 15.99 8.16 5.39
C LEU A 325 14.46 8.01 5.35
N ILE A 326 13.77 8.59 4.36
CA ILE A 326 12.30 8.56 4.25
C ILE A 326 11.77 7.12 4.32
N GLN A 327 12.46 6.19 3.67
CA GLN A 327 12.05 4.77 3.64
C GLN A 327 12.08 4.10 5.02
N TYR A 328 12.78 4.68 5.99
CA TYR A 328 12.95 4.15 7.35
C TYR A 328 12.32 5.08 8.40
N LYS A 329 11.45 6.03 8.02
CA LYS A 329 10.83 7.00 8.94
C LYS A 329 10.21 6.34 10.18
N THR A 330 9.63 5.15 10.05
CA THR A 330 9.02 4.42 11.18
C THR A 330 10.03 3.83 12.16
N SER A 331 11.27 3.56 11.71
CA SER A 331 12.36 2.99 12.50
C SER A 331 13.34 4.05 13.01
N ILE A 332 13.33 5.26 12.46
CA ILE A 332 14.17 6.37 12.92
C ILE A 332 13.48 7.08 14.09
N LYS A 333 14.22 7.26 15.18
CA LYS A 333 13.76 8.00 16.36
C LYS A 333 14.24 9.45 16.31
N LYS A 334 15.53 9.66 16.06
CA LYS A 334 16.16 10.99 15.91
C LYS A 334 17.33 10.94 14.95
N VAL A 335 17.54 12.03 14.22
CA VAL A 335 18.75 12.31 13.46
C VAL A 335 19.48 13.45 14.16
N TYR A 336 20.58 13.13 14.81
CA TYR A 336 21.37 14.12 15.52
C TYR A 336 22.34 14.81 14.56
N ILE A 337 22.30 16.14 14.54
CA ILE A 337 23.37 16.96 14.00
C ILE A 337 24.26 17.31 15.20
N GLU A 338 25.38 16.64 15.36
CA GLU A 338 26.25 16.76 16.54
C GLU A 338 27.40 17.70 16.23
N GLY A 339 27.39 18.90 16.82
CA GLY A 339 28.49 19.85 16.74
C GLY A 339 29.52 19.57 17.83
N HIS A 340 30.81 19.67 17.51
CA HIS A 340 31.92 19.37 18.41
C HIS A 340 32.87 20.57 18.52
N THR A 341 33.38 20.76 19.73
CA THR A 341 34.38 21.78 20.08
C THR A 341 35.25 21.26 21.23
N SER A 342 36.54 21.56 21.19
CA SER A 342 37.51 21.21 22.23
C SER A 342 37.86 22.39 23.15
N SER A 343 38.50 22.06 24.28
CA SER A 343 38.94 22.96 25.35
C SER A 343 40.12 23.88 25.03
N ALA A 344 40.50 24.06 23.75
CA ALA A 344 41.66 24.87 23.34
C ALA A 344 41.53 26.40 23.55
N PHE A 345 40.63 26.84 24.43
CA PHE A 345 40.50 28.25 24.80
C PHE A 345 41.48 28.60 25.93
N ASN A 346 42.52 29.36 25.58
CA ASN A 346 43.59 29.79 26.49
C ASN A 346 43.20 30.92 27.46
N SER A 347 41.96 31.43 27.42
CA SER A 347 41.57 32.67 28.13
C SER A 347 40.61 32.47 29.31
N VAL A 348 40.39 31.22 29.77
CA VAL A 348 39.42 30.89 30.84
C VAL A 348 40.13 30.08 31.93
N THR A 349 39.88 30.40 33.20
CA THR A 349 40.64 29.90 34.36
C THR A 349 40.13 28.59 34.94
N SER A 350 38.84 28.22 34.77
CA SER A 350 38.29 26.95 35.25
C SER A 350 37.86 26.00 34.13
N GLU A 351 38.05 24.70 34.34
CA GLU A 351 37.68 23.65 33.37
C GLU A 351 36.16 23.56 33.15
N GLU A 352 35.35 23.86 34.17
CA GLU A 352 33.89 23.86 34.06
C GLU A 352 33.37 24.98 33.15
N GLU A 353 33.92 26.20 33.27
CA GLU A 353 33.55 27.32 32.40
C GLU A 353 33.97 27.08 30.95
N LYS A 354 35.16 26.51 30.73
CA LYS A 354 35.61 26.09 29.40
C LYS A 354 34.63 25.10 28.78
N PHE A 355 34.27 24.05 29.52
CA PHE A 355 33.34 23.03 29.06
C PHE A 355 31.98 23.62 28.66
N LYS A 356 31.40 24.50 29.51
CA LYS A 356 30.12 25.16 29.24
C LYS A 356 30.17 26.04 27.98
N ARG A 357 31.20 26.87 27.82
CA ARG A 357 31.36 27.72 26.61
C ARG A 357 31.48 26.88 25.35
N ASN A 358 32.27 25.82 25.39
CA ASN A 358 32.43 24.92 24.27
C ASN A 358 31.14 24.18 23.93
N MET A 359 30.34 23.82 24.95
CA MET A 359 29.03 23.21 24.72
C MET A 359 28.10 24.16 23.94
N VAL A 360 28.08 25.44 24.29
CA VAL A 360 27.30 26.46 23.57
C VAL A 360 27.79 26.64 22.14
N LEU A 361 29.11 26.76 21.92
CA LEU A 361 29.69 26.89 20.58
C LEU A 361 29.38 25.65 19.71
N SER A 362 29.49 24.47 20.28
CA SER A 362 29.12 23.22 19.63
C SER A 362 27.65 23.17 19.25
N GLN A 363 26.75 23.63 20.13
CA GLN A 363 25.33 23.71 19.81
C GLN A 363 25.07 24.68 18.66
N GLN A 364 25.63 25.89 18.70
CA GLN A 364 25.47 26.89 17.64
C GLN A 364 25.91 26.39 16.26
N ARG A 365 26.98 25.59 16.20
CA ARG A 365 27.43 24.96 14.96
C ARG A 365 26.43 23.94 14.41
N ALA A 366 25.88 23.11 15.30
CA ALA A 366 24.85 22.15 14.91
C ALA A 366 23.59 22.88 14.43
N ASP A 367 23.18 23.94 15.11
CA ASP A 367 22.04 24.78 14.74
C ASP A 367 22.25 25.43 13.38
N ALA A 368 23.44 25.99 13.11
CA ALA A 368 23.75 26.62 11.83
C ALA A 368 23.60 25.65 10.64
N VAL A 369 24.00 24.39 10.82
CA VAL A 369 23.81 23.35 9.80
C VAL A 369 22.34 22.98 9.63
N LEU A 370 21.58 22.86 10.72
CA LEU A 370 20.15 22.59 10.68
C LEU A 370 19.37 23.72 10.00
N GLU A 371 19.71 24.97 10.27
CA GLU A 371 19.10 26.13 9.63
C GLU A 371 19.46 26.19 8.15
N TYR A 372 20.71 25.88 7.78
CA TYR A 372 21.10 25.81 6.38
C TYR A 372 20.29 24.78 5.59
N LEU A 373 20.04 23.59 6.18
CA LEU A 373 19.20 22.56 5.58
C LEU A 373 17.82 23.09 5.17
N LYS A 374 17.20 23.92 6.00
CA LYS A 374 15.89 24.53 5.72
C LYS A 374 15.91 25.56 4.59
N THR A 375 17.07 26.08 4.22
CA THR A 375 17.22 27.04 3.11
C THR A 375 17.41 26.39 1.74
N LEU A 376 17.60 25.06 1.70
CA LEU A 376 17.78 24.33 0.45
C LEU A 376 16.47 24.33 -0.36
N LEU A 377 16.55 24.66 -1.64
CA LEU A 377 15.40 24.67 -2.57
C LEU A 377 15.14 23.29 -3.21
N ASP A 378 15.57 22.22 -2.55
CA ASP A 378 15.45 20.85 -3.06
C ASP A 378 14.06 20.26 -2.73
N SER A 379 13.44 19.60 -3.70
CA SER A 379 12.09 19.05 -3.55
C SER A 379 12.00 17.98 -2.45
N SER A 380 13.03 17.13 -2.28
CA SER A 380 13.00 16.08 -1.25
C SER A 380 13.01 16.68 0.16
N ILE A 381 13.71 17.81 0.33
CA ILE A 381 13.74 18.57 1.58
C ILE A 381 12.41 19.27 1.83
N ILE A 382 11.88 19.97 0.82
CA ILE A 382 10.63 20.75 0.93
C ILE A 382 9.44 19.83 1.23
N GLU A 383 9.29 18.73 0.50
CA GLU A 383 8.19 17.78 0.69
C GLU A 383 8.23 17.07 2.05
N ASN A 384 9.41 16.98 2.67
CA ASN A 384 9.63 16.28 3.93
C ASN A 384 9.93 17.21 5.11
N GLU A 385 9.58 18.50 5.01
CA GLU A 385 9.85 19.51 6.05
C GLU A 385 9.34 19.07 7.44
N THR A 386 8.14 18.51 7.52
CA THR A 386 7.58 18.00 8.78
C THR A 386 8.43 16.88 9.38
N PHE A 387 8.88 15.92 8.57
CA PHE A 387 9.76 14.84 9.03
C PHE A 387 11.09 15.39 9.55
N ILE A 388 11.67 16.37 8.85
CA ILE A 388 12.92 17.03 9.25
C ILE A 388 12.72 17.73 10.59
N ASN A 389 11.67 18.54 10.74
CA ASN A 389 11.39 19.28 11.98
C ASN A 389 11.12 18.36 13.18
N GLU A 390 10.54 17.19 12.96
CA GLU A 390 10.26 16.21 14.02
C GLU A 390 11.51 15.42 14.44
N ASN A 391 12.38 15.07 13.48
CA ASN A 391 13.42 14.05 13.69
C ASN A 391 14.83 14.64 13.75
N PHE A 392 15.12 15.73 13.06
CA PHE A 392 16.45 16.33 13.06
C PHE A 392 16.65 17.21 14.30
N VAL A 393 17.66 16.88 15.10
CA VAL A 393 17.94 17.54 16.37
C VAL A 393 19.40 17.98 16.41
N ALA A 394 19.60 19.29 16.44
CA ALA A 394 20.91 19.87 16.69
C ALA A 394 21.35 19.61 18.14
N LYS A 395 22.58 19.13 18.32
CA LYS A 395 23.13 18.76 19.63
C LYS A 395 24.59 19.18 19.77
N GLY A 396 24.87 19.98 20.80
CA GLY A 396 26.23 20.27 21.21
C GLY A 396 26.91 19.08 21.88
N LYS A 397 28.14 18.82 21.48
CA LYS A 397 29.10 17.92 22.14
C LYS A 397 30.36 18.71 22.47
N SER A 398 30.80 18.61 23.70
CA SER A 398 32.02 19.26 24.18
C SER A 398 32.85 18.23 24.93
N SER A 399 34.18 18.35 24.84
CA SER A 399 35.13 17.60 25.65
C SER A 399 35.88 18.55 26.56
N SER A 400 36.08 18.15 27.82
CA SER A 400 37.04 18.83 28.71
C SER A 400 38.49 18.56 28.28
N GLN A 401 38.72 17.48 27.53
CA GLN A 401 40.05 17.05 27.09
C GLN A 401 40.25 17.30 25.59
N LEU A 402 41.45 17.72 25.21
CA LEU A 402 41.86 17.84 23.82
C LEU A 402 42.04 16.44 23.23
N ILE A 403 41.52 16.24 22.01
CA ILE A 403 41.95 15.10 21.20
C ILE A 403 43.28 15.51 20.60
N LEU A 404 44.32 14.70 20.81
CA LEU A 404 45.68 15.02 20.37
C LEU A 404 46.07 14.16 19.16
N ASN A 405 46.89 14.72 18.29
CA ASN A 405 47.63 13.99 17.26
C ASN A 405 48.77 13.16 17.90
N GLU A 406 49.40 12.28 17.11
CA GLU A 406 50.58 11.52 17.57
C GLU A 406 51.74 12.42 18.03
N ASP A 407 51.84 13.64 17.49
CA ASP A 407 52.83 14.65 17.86
C ASP A 407 52.47 15.46 19.13
N GLY A 408 51.34 15.15 19.78
CA GLY A 408 50.87 15.82 20.99
C GLY A 408 50.20 17.19 20.75
N THR A 409 50.06 17.64 19.51
CA THR A 409 49.28 18.85 19.17
C THR A 409 47.79 18.55 19.16
N GLU A 410 46.93 19.58 19.34
CA GLU A 410 45.47 19.40 19.20
C GLU A 410 45.13 18.88 17.80
N ASN A 411 44.46 17.74 17.75
CA ASN A 411 43.78 17.26 16.57
C ASN A 411 42.52 18.14 16.36
N LYS A 412 42.70 19.24 15.61
CA LYS A 412 41.64 20.22 15.33
C LYS A 412 40.47 19.63 14.55
N GLU A 413 40.75 18.68 13.66
CA GLU A 413 39.76 18.00 12.83
C GLU A 413 38.80 17.17 13.69
N LEU A 414 39.35 16.35 14.59
CA LEU A 414 38.56 15.60 15.56
C LEU A 414 37.99 16.51 16.64
N SER A 415 38.62 17.62 16.97
CA SER A 415 38.14 18.49 18.05
C SER A 415 36.98 19.40 17.64
N ARG A 416 36.90 19.81 16.37
CA ARG A 416 35.97 20.84 15.88
C ARG A 416 35.25 20.35 14.63
N ARG A 417 34.08 19.73 14.81
CA ARG A 417 33.38 19.03 13.73
C ARG A 417 31.87 19.07 13.83
N VAL A 418 31.19 18.74 12.73
CA VAL A 418 29.78 18.38 12.74
C VAL A 418 29.64 16.95 12.23
N GLU A 419 28.89 16.14 12.96
CA GLU A 419 28.56 14.76 12.61
C GLU A 419 27.05 14.59 12.47
N PHE A 420 26.64 13.64 11.66
CA PHE A 420 25.24 13.26 11.49
C PHE A 420 25.08 11.86 12.03
N ARG A 421 24.36 11.68 13.13
CA ARG A 421 24.18 10.39 13.79
C ARG A 421 22.72 10.01 13.88
N ILE A 422 22.38 8.82 13.41
CA ILE A 422 21.01 8.31 13.46
C ILE A 422 20.82 7.51 14.75
N GLU A 423 19.75 7.81 15.48
CA GLU A 423 19.19 6.96 16.53
C GLU A 423 17.99 6.24 15.95
N SER A 424 18.10 4.92 15.78
CA SER A 424 17.01 4.04 15.37
C SER A 424 16.31 3.41 16.58
N LYS A 425 15.09 2.90 16.37
CA LYS A 425 14.30 2.16 17.36
C LYS A 425 14.92 0.82 17.75
#